data_AF-A0A658BPQ0-F1
#
_entry.id   AF-A0A658BPQ0-F1
#
_cell.length_a   1.000
_cell.length_b   1.000
_cell.length_c   1.000
_cell.angle_alpha   90.00
_cell.angle_beta   90.00
_cell.angle_gamma   90.00
#
_symmetry.space_group_name_H-M   'P 1'
#
loop_
_entity.id
_entity.type
_entity.pdbx_description
1 polymer ?
#
loop_
_entity_poly.entity_id
_entity_poly.type
_entity_poly.pdbx_seq_one_letter_code
_entity_poly.pdbx_strand_id
1 'polypeptide(L)' 'MQVSPITFDTFSQMQDAACQERIVAAKARLGKRLVILGHHYQRDDVICHADFTGDSLKLSRQAAAS' A
#
# COMPACT_ATOMS: atom_id res chain seq x y z
N MET A 1 7.03 8.96 -28.94
CA MET A 1 7.38 8.77 -27.52
C MET A 1 7.54 7.27 -27.28
N GLN A 2 8.65 6.84 -26.69
CA GLN A 2 8.92 5.43 -26.42
C GLN A 2 8.52 5.15 -24.96
N VAL A 3 7.46 4.38 -24.75
CA VAL A 3 7.02 3.97 -23.41
C VAL A 3 7.80 2.72 -23.04
N SER A 4 8.71 2.84 -22.08
CA SER A 4 9.37 1.67 -21.50
C SER A 4 8.45 1.08 -20.42
N PRO A 5 8.08 -0.21 -20.50
CA PRO A 5 7.25 -0.83 -19.49
C PRO A 5 8.02 -0.93 -18.16
N ILE A 6 7.38 -0.54 -17.07
CA ILE A 6 7.87 -0.81 -15.72
C ILE A 6 7.64 -2.31 -15.48
N THR A 7 8.72 -3.06 -15.25
CA THR A 7 8.63 -4.47 -14.90
C THR A 7 8.55 -4.62 -13.37
N PHE A 8 7.65 -5.48 -12.90
CA PHE A 8 7.43 -5.76 -11.48
C PHE A 8 8.00 -7.12 -11.04
N ASP A 9 8.86 -7.72 -11.86
CA ASP A 9 9.36 -9.09 -11.69
C ASP A 9 9.94 -9.36 -10.31
N THR A 10 10.64 -8.36 -9.74
CA THR A 10 11.23 -8.45 -8.40
C THR A 10 10.20 -8.69 -7.30
N PHE A 11 9.00 -8.11 -7.41
CA PHE A 11 7.97 -8.24 -6.39
C PHE A 11 7.08 -9.46 -6.64
N SER A 12 6.82 -9.80 -7.90
CA SER A 12 6.05 -10.99 -8.27
C SER A 12 6.74 -12.30 -7.85
N GLN A 13 8.08 -12.30 -7.78
CA GLN A 13 8.88 -13.45 -7.36
C GLN A 13 9.20 -13.46 -5.86
N MET A 14 8.83 -12.42 -5.12
CA MET A 14 9.13 -12.30 -3.71
C MET A 14 8.13 -13.11 -2.88
N GLN A 15 8.62 -13.74 -1.80
CA GLN A 15 7.73 -14.39 -0.83
C GLN A 15 6.91 -13.34 -0.09
N ASP A 16 5.65 -13.64 0.19
CA ASP A 16 4.72 -12.72 0.86
C ASP A 16 5.26 -12.20 2.20
N ALA A 17 5.87 -13.06 3.00
CA ALA A 17 6.49 -12.66 4.27
C ALA A 17 7.60 -11.60 4.09
N ALA A 18 8.45 -11.77 3.07
CA ALA A 18 9.50 -10.80 2.76
C ALA A 18 8.91 -9.47 2.25
N CYS A 19 7.80 -9.51 1.51
CA CYS A 19 7.04 -8.32 1.14
C CYS A 19 6.48 -7.60 2.37
N GLN A 20 5.88 -8.33 3.31
CA GLN A 20 5.33 -7.78 4.55
C GLN A 20 6.40 -7.09 5.41
N GLU A 21 7.55 -7.73 5.61
CA GLU A 21 8.67 -7.14 6.36
C GLU A 21 9.15 -5.83 5.74
N ARG A 22 9.26 -5.79 4.40
CA ARG A 22 9.66 -4.58 3.66
C ARG A 22 8.63 -3.46 3.81
N ILE A 23 7.34 -3.79 3.78
CA ILE A 23 6.26 -2.81 3.98
C ILE A 23 6.37 -2.23 5.40
N VAL A 24 6.51 -3.06 6.43
CA VAL A 24 6.64 -2.61 7.81
C VAL A 24 7.88 -1.71 8.00
N ALA A 25 9.03 -2.11 7.45
CA ALA A 25 10.25 -1.29 7.50
C ALA A 25 10.07 0.06 6.78
N ALA A 26 9.39 0.07 5.63
CA ALA A 26 9.08 1.29 4.90
C ALA A 26 8.11 2.20 5.68
N LYS A 27 7.06 1.65 6.29
CA LYS A 27 6.12 2.39 7.16
C LYS A 27 6.88 3.05 8.32
N ALA A 28 7.74 2.31 9.00
CA ALA A 28 8.55 2.83 10.10
C ALA A 28 9.48 3.98 9.66
N ARG A 29 10.15 3.82 8.51
CA ARG A 29 11.05 4.84 7.95
C ARG A 29 10.34 6.10 7.48
N LEU A 30 9.12 5.98 6.95
CA LEU A 30 8.35 7.12 6.47
C LEU A 30 7.60 7.83 7.59
N GLY A 31 7.21 7.10 8.64
CA GLY A 31 6.56 7.64 9.84
C GLY A 31 5.33 8.47 9.49
N LYS A 32 5.25 9.66 10.06
CA LYS A 32 4.11 10.60 9.87
C LYS A 32 3.94 11.14 8.45
N ARG A 33 4.86 10.84 7.53
CA ARG A 33 4.78 11.27 6.12
C ARG A 33 4.03 10.29 5.23
N LEU A 34 3.52 9.19 5.80
CA LEU A 34 2.84 8.14 5.08
C LEU A 34 1.45 7.91 5.68
N VAL A 35 0.46 7.77 4.80
CA VAL A 35 -0.85 7.20 5.09
C VAL A 35 -1.14 6.14 4.03
N ILE A 36 -1.60 4.97 4.44
CA ILE A 36 -2.01 3.88 3.56
C ILE A 36 -3.54 3.74 3.62
N LEU A 37 -4.18 3.88 2.46
CA LEU A 37 -5.63 3.75 2.30
C LEU A 37 -5.96 2.38 1.69
N GLY A 38 -6.79 1.59 2.37
CA GLY A 38 -7.22 0.26 1.93
C GLY A 38 -8.69 0.23 1.54
N HIS A 39 -8.99 -0.08 0.27
CA HIS A 39 -10.37 -0.34 -0.15
C HIS A 39 -10.85 -1.70 0.36
N HIS A 40 -12.16 -1.85 0.59
CA HIS A 40 -12.77 -3.09 1.09
C HIS A 40 -12.55 -4.32 0.19
N TYR A 41 -12.12 -4.12 -1.05
CA TYR A 41 -11.89 -5.20 -2.02
C TYR A 41 -10.41 -5.63 -2.09
N GLN A 42 -9.57 -5.11 -1.21
CA GLN A 42 -8.19 -5.58 -1.09
C GLN A 42 -8.15 -6.94 -0.42
N ARG A 43 -7.15 -7.74 -0.80
CA ARG A 43 -6.86 -9.01 -0.15
C ARG A 43 -6.40 -8.80 1.29
N ASP A 44 -6.62 -9.79 2.14
CA ASP A 44 -6.30 -9.71 3.58
C ASP A 44 -4.81 -9.42 3.85
N ASP A 45 -3.93 -10.00 3.03
CA ASP A 45 -2.48 -9.79 3.07
C ASP A 45 -2.05 -8.37 2.72
N VAL A 46 -2.89 -7.61 2.02
CA VAL A 46 -2.66 -6.21 1.64
C VAL A 46 -3.32 -5.25 2.63
N ILE A 47 -4.58 -5.49 2.96
CA ILE A 47 -5.39 -4.56 3.76
C ILE A 47 -4.90 -4.45 5.21
N CYS A 48 -4.20 -5.49 5.71
CA CYS A 48 -3.61 -5.47 7.05
C CYS A 48 -2.57 -4.34 7.26
N HIS A 49 -2.04 -3.78 6.17
CA HIS A 49 -1.09 -2.67 6.21
C HIS A 49 -1.77 -1.29 6.14
N ALA A 50 -3.08 -1.22 5.88
CA ALA A 50 -3.79 0.05 5.75
C ALA A 50 -3.96 0.76 7.11
N ASP A 51 -3.80 2.08 7.10
CA ASP A 51 -4.09 2.93 8.26
C ASP A 51 -5.57 3.28 8.32
N PHE A 52 -6.22 3.37 7.14
CA PHE A 52 -7.65 3.59 7.01
C PHE A 52 -8.27 2.62 6.00
N THR A 53 -9.48 2.13 6.32
CA THR A 53 -10.26 1.26 5.44
C THR A 53 -11.64 1.84 5.15
N GLY A 54 -12.10 1.73 3.91
CA GLY A 54 -13.35 2.34 3.49
C GLY A 54 -13.74 2.08 2.04
N ASP A 55 -14.92 2.57 1.69
CA ASP A 55 -15.29 2.86 0.30
C ASP A 55 -14.60 4.13 -0.21
N SER A 56 -14.77 4.43 -1.50
CA SER A 56 -14.15 5.60 -2.15
C SER A 56 -14.46 6.92 -1.47
N LEU A 57 -15.69 7.14 -1.00
CA LEU A 57 -16.10 8.42 -0.39
C LEU A 57 -15.45 8.58 0.99
N LYS A 58 -15.49 7.53 1.81
CA LYS A 58 -14.86 7.52 3.14
C LYS A 58 -13.36 7.74 3.03
N LEU A 59 -12.69 7.01 2.14
CA LEU A 59 -11.24 7.14 1.94
C LEU A 59 -10.86 8.53 1.43
N SER A 60 -11.63 9.13 0.53
CA SER A 60 -11.37 10.49 0.03
C SER A 60 -11.46 11.53 1.14
N ARG A 61 -12.45 11.40 2.04
CA ARG A 61 -12.59 12.28 3.21
C ARG A 61 -11.45 12.12 4.20
N GLN A 62 -11.03 10.87 4.45
CA GLN A 62 -9.90 10.59 5.35
C GLN A 62 -8.59 11.13 4.78
N ALA A 63 -8.34 10.96 3.48
CA ALA A 63 -7.16 11.49 2.80
C ALA A 63 -7.08 13.02 2.85
N ALA A 64 -8.22 13.71 2.74
CA ALA A 64 -8.27 15.17 2.84
C ALA A 64 -8.00 15.70 4.26
N ALA A 65 -8.17 14.85 5.29
CA ALA A 65 -8.03 15.20 6.69
C ALA A 65 -6.76 14.64 7.36
N SER A 66 -5.94 13.89 6.62
CA SER A 66 -4.75 13.19 7.12
C SER A 66 -3.45 13.96 6.93
#